data_AF-A0A2E0H012-F1
#
_entry.id   AF-A0A2E0H012-F1
#
_cell.length_a   1.000
_cell.length_b   1.000
_cell.length_c   1.000
_cell.angle_alpha   90.00
_cell.angle_beta   90.00
_cell.angle_gamma   90.00
#
_symmetry.space_group_name_H-M   'P 1'
#
loop_
_entity.id
_entity.type
_entity.pdbx_description
1 polymer ?
#
loop_
_entity_poly.entity_id
_entity_poly.type
_entity_poly.pdbx_seq_one_letter_code
_entity_poly.pdbx_strand_id
1 'polypeptide(L)'
;MSSIKYDKKRLNPVKSILVTQPQPKDNNSPFHRLAEKYELKVDFIPFIKIDPVSIKDFRKQKINILNHTAIIFTSRNAVDHFFRIAEGMNVSVPTDMKYFCISEQTANYLQKYIV
;
A
#
# COMPACT_ATOMS: atom_id res chain seq x y z
N MET A 1 26.21 -13.70 14.51
CA MET A 1 25.01 -13.08 15.12
C MET A 1 25.22 -13.03 16.63
N SER A 2 25.44 -11.85 17.19
CA SER A 2 25.49 -11.69 18.65
C SER A 2 24.12 -12.02 19.23
N SER A 3 24.08 -12.89 20.24
CA SER A 3 22.87 -13.14 20.99
C SER A 3 22.49 -11.85 21.72
N ILE A 4 21.32 -11.30 21.40
CA ILE A 4 20.75 -10.18 22.14
C ILE A 4 20.55 -10.67 23.58
N LYS A 5 21.39 -10.21 24.51
CA LYS A 5 21.25 -10.50 25.94
C LYS A 5 20.09 -9.65 26.48
N TYR A 6 18.90 -10.23 26.53
CA TYR A 6 17.75 -9.59 27.15
C TYR A 6 17.91 -9.56 28.67
N ASP A 7 17.80 -8.37 29.27
CA ASP A 7 17.67 -8.24 30.72
C ASP A 7 16.28 -8.69 31.14
N LYS A 8 16.19 -9.92 31.68
CA LYS A 8 14.93 -10.54 32.12
C LYS A 8 14.17 -9.70 33.15
N LYS A 9 14.86 -8.81 33.90
CA LYS A 9 14.22 -7.94 34.90
C LYS A 9 13.34 -6.85 34.29
N ARG A 10 13.49 -6.57 32.99
CA ARG A 10 12.76 -5.52 32.27
C ARG A 10 11.60 -6.06 31.41
N LEU A 11 11.32 -7.36 31.46
CA LEU A 11 10.27 -7.98 30.67
C LEU A 11 8.94 -7.97 31.43
N ASN A 12 7.94 -7.33 30.84
CA ASN A 12 6.56 -7.40 31.32
C ASN A 12 5.78 -8.45 30.52
N PRO A 13 4.85 -9.20 31.16
CA PRO A 13 3.93 -10.08 30.44
C PRO A 13 3.12 -9.27 29.41
N VAL A 14 3.16 -9.69 28.15
CA VAL A 14 2.32 -9.12 27.09
C VAL A 14 0.92 -9.71 27.24
N LYS A 15 -0.09 -8.85 27.31
CA LYS A 15 -1.51 -9.25 27.41
C LYS A 15 -2.33 -8.84 26.18
N SER A 16 -1.85 -7.84 25.45
CA SER A 16 -2.54 -7.30 24.29
C SER A 16 -1.55 -6.86 23.22
N ILE A 17 -1.94 -7.00 21.95
CA ILE A 17 -1.19 -6.55 20.77
C ILE A 17 -2.11 -5.69 19.92
N LEU A 18 -1.62 -4.53 19.51
CA LEU A 18 -2.27 -3.69 18.51
C LEU A 18 -1.61 -3.92 17.15
N VAL A 19 -2.41 -4.30 16.16
CA VAL A 19 -2.00 -4.48 14.78
C VAL A 19 -2.54 -3.32 13.95
N THR A 20 -1.66 -2.57 13.30
CA THR A 20 -2.02 -1.36 12.55
C THR A 20 -2.57 -1.62 11.16
N GLN A 21 -2.81 -2.90 10.83
CA GLN A 21 -3.33 -3.37 9.54
C GLN A 21 -4.82 -3.69 9.67
N PRO A 22 -5.57 -3.73 8.54
CA PRO A 22 -6.94 -4.22 8.54
C PRO A 22 -7.06 -5.62 9.12
N GLN A 23 -8.19 -5.87 9.77
CA GLN A 23 -8.49 -7.21 10.27
C GLN A 23 -8.46 -8.21 9.11
N PRO A 24 -7.68 -9.31 9.22
CA PRO A 24 -7.64 -10.35 8.23
C PRO A 24 -9.05 -10.94 8.01
N LYS A 25 -9.42 -11.14 6.75
CA LYS A 25 -10.68 -11.82 6.40
C LYS A 25 -10.61 -13.34 6.58
N ASP A 26 -9.40 -13.88 6.57
CA ASP A 26 -9.15 -15.30 6.75
C ASP A 26 -9.09 -15.65 8.24
N ASN A 27 -9.87 -16.64 8.63
CA ASN A 27 -9.89 -17.16 10.00
C ASN A 27 -8.56 -17.85 10.36
N ASN A 28 -7.78 -18.35 9.38
CA ASN A 28 -6.47 -18.97 9.60
C ASN A 28 -5.30 -17.96 9.67
N SER A 29 -5.61 -16.71 9.99
CA SER A 29 -4.62 -15.66 10.24
C SER A 29 -3.60 -16.07 11.32
N PRO A 30 -2.28 -15.81 11.12
CA PRO A 30 -1.26 -16.03 12.14
C PRO A 30 -1.55 -15.31 13.47
N PHE A 31 -2.25 -14.17 13.40
CA PHE A 31 -2.62 -13.40 14.59
C PHE A 31 -3.67 -14.11 15.45
N HIS A 32 -4.62 -14.82 14.84
CA HIS A 32 -5.62 -15.59 15.60
C HIS A 32 -4.96 -16.78 16.30
N ARG A 33 -4.08 -17.51 15.60
CA ARG A 33 -3.31 -18.61 16.18
C ARG A 33 -2.44 -18.14 17.36
N LEU A 34 -1.89 -16.93 17.28
CA LEU A 34 -1.11 -16.33 18.35
C LEU A 34 -1.99 -15.89 19.53
N ALA A 35 -3.17 -15.33 19.25
CA ALA A 35 -4.16 -14.96 20.25
C ALA A 35 -4.61 -16.17 21.08
N GLU A 36 -4.97 -17.28 20.42
CA GLU A 36 -5.40 -18.52 21.07
C GLU A 36 -4.27 -19.16 21.88
N LYS A 37 -3.08 -19.30 21.29
CA LYS A 37 -1.97 -20.02 21.92
C LYS A 37 -1.46 -19.36 23.21
N TYR A 38 -1.55 -18.04 23.30
CA TYR A 38 -0.99 -17.25 24.39
C TYR A 38 -2.04 -16.45 25.17
N GLU A 39 -3.33 -16.69 24.92
CA GLU A 39 -4.45 -15.97 25.54
C GLU A 39 -4.30 -14.43 25.42
N LEU A 40 -3.91 -13.96 24.23
CA LEU A 40 -3.65 -12.55 23.96
C LEU A 40 -4.87 -11.86 23.33
N LYS A 41 -5.14 -10.63 23.77
CA LYS A 41 -6.06 -9.75 23.04
C LYS A 41 -5.36 -9.15 21.82
N VAL A 42 -5.90 -9.35 20.62
CA VAL A 42 -5.36 -8.72 19.40
C VAL A 42 -6.39 -7.75 18.83
N ASP A 43 -6.04 -6.47 18.82
CA ASP A 43 -6.87 -5.40 18.23
C ASP A 43 -6.31 -5.03 16.84
N PHE A 44 -7.19 -4.87 15.84
CA PHE A 44 -6.82 -4.45 14.49
C PHE A 44 -7.36 -3.04 14.26
N ILE A 45 -6.47 -2.05 14.15
CA ILE A 45 -6.85 -0.67 13.90
C ILE A 45 -6.01 -0.15 12.73
N PRO A 46 -6.57 -0.01 11.53
CA PRO A 46 -5.88 0.60 10.40
C PRO A 46 -5.47 2.04 10.73
N PHE A 47 -4.18 2.32 10.74
CA PHE A 47 -3.68 3.68 11.00
C PHE A 47 -3.61 4.53 9.74
N ILE A 48 -3.59 3.87 8.58
CA ILE A 48 -3.37 4.53 7.29
C ILE A 48 -4.69 4.50 6.52
N LYS A 49 -5.14 5.70 6.15
CA LYS A 49 -6.19 5.93 5.18
C LYS A 49 -5.57 6.54 3.94
N ILE A 50 -5.98 6.04 2.78
CA ILE A 50 -5.51 6.54 1.49
C ILE A 50 -6.64 7.34 0.88
N ASP A 51 -6.44 8.64 0.76
CA ASP A 51 -7.40 9.56 0.16
C ASP A 51 -6.92 9.95 -1.25
N PRO A 52 -7.73 9.72 -2.29
CA PRO A 52 -7.35 10.05 -3.66
C PRO A 52 -7.30 11.56 -3.86
N VAL A 53 -6.30 12.03 -4.62
CA VAL A 53 -6.26 13.43 -5.07
C VAL A 53 -7.43 13.69 -6.03
N SER A 54 -8.14 14.81 -5.83
CA SER A 54 -9.24 15.22 -6.70
C SER A 54 -8.71 15.72 -8.07
N ILE A 55 -9.51 15.58 -9.13
CA ILE A 55 -9.14 16.11 -10.46
C ILE A 55 -8.92 17.63 -10.39
N LYS A 56 -9.71 18.34 -9.58
CA LYS A 56 -9.57 19.78 -9.35
C LYS A 56 -8.21 20.14 -8.77
N ASP A 57 -7.77 19.41 -7.74
CA ASP A 57 -6.49 19.68 -7.08
C ASP A 57 -5.30 19.26 -7.94
N PHE A 58 -5.43 18.20 -8.73
CA PHE A 58 -4.41 17.84 -9.72
C PHE A 58 -4.26 18.93 -10.79
N ARG A 59 -5.37 19.47 -11.33
CA ARG A 59 -5.33 20.57 -12.32
C ARG A 59 -4.64 21.82 -11.79
N LYS A 60 -4.73 22.11 -10.49
CA LYS A 60 -4.03 23.26 -9.87
C LYS A 60 -2.50 23.11 -9.94
N GLN A 61 -1.98 21.89 -10.03
CA GLN A 61 -0.55 21.63 -10.17
C GLN A 61 -0.03 21.99 -11.58
N LYS A 62 -0.92 22.24 -12.55
CA LYS A 62 -0.58 22.59 -13.94
C LYS A 62 0.33 21.56 -14.62
N ILE A 63 0.20 20.29 -14.25
CA ILE A 63 0.94 19.18 -14.85
C ILE A 63 0.19 18.72 -16.09
N ASN A 64 0.88 18.69 -17.24
CA ASN A 64 0.39 18.03 -18.44
C ASN A 64 1.07 16.67 -18.58
N ILE A 65 0.29 15.59 -18.41
CA ILE A 65 0.79 14.21 -18.46
C ILE A 65 1.51 13.93 -19.79
N LEU A 66 1.00 14.46 -20.90
CA LEU A 66 1.55 14.22 -22.24
C LEU A 66 2.89 14.92 -22.50
N ASN A 67 3.34 15.81 -21.62
CA ASN A 67 4.67 16.43 -21.71
C ASN A 67 5.78 15.52 -21.16
N HIS A 68 5.43 14.38 -20.56
CA HIS A 68 6.37 13.43 -19.98
C HIS A 68 6.44 12.17 -20.84
N THR A 69 7.65 11.62 -20.97
CA THR A 69 7.90 10.41 -21.77
C THR A 69 7.76 9.11 -20.97
N ALA A 70 7.72 9.23 -19.65
CA ALA A 70 7.64 8.08 -18.76
C ALA A 70 6.95 8.40 -17.43
N ILE A 71 6.36 7.36 -16.82
CA ILE A 71 5.72 7.40 -15.50
C ILE A 71 6.38 6.35 -14.60
N ILE A 72 6.68 6.73 -13.36
CA ILE A 72 7.27 5.84 -12.35
C ILE A 72 6.23 5.52 -11.28
N PHE A 73 5.91 4.23 -11.13
CA PHE A 73 5.01 3.73 -10.10
C PHE A 73 5.77 3.14 -8.92
N THR A 74 5.48 3.67 -7.75
CA THR A 74 6.04 3.22 -6.46
C THR A 74 5.10 2.31 -5.68
N SER A 75 3.84 2.17 -6.12
CA SER A 75 2.86 1.30 -5.46
C SER A 75 1.71 0.93 -6.41
N ARG A 76 0.95 -0.12 -6.05
CA ARG A 76 -0.29 -0.50 -6.75
C ARG A 76 -1.34 0.62 -6.74
N ASN A 77 -1.51 1.30 -5.61
CA ASN A 77 -2.47 2.41 -5.50
C ASN A 77 -2.12 3.59 -6.42
N ALA A 78 -0.82 3.82 -6.65
CA ALA A 78 -0.38 4.88 -7.58
C ALA A 78 -0.80 4.58 -9.02
N VAL A 79 -0.80 3.30 -9.44
CA VAL A 79 -1.30 2.88 -10.75
C VAL A 79 -2.78 3.23 -10.88
N ASP A 80 -3.61 2.77 -9.93
CA ASP A 80 -5.05 3.02 -9.95
C ASP A 80 -5.36 4.53 -9.98
N HIS A 81 -4.67 5.30 -9.14
CA HIS A 81 -4.89 6.75 -9.07
C HIS A 81 -4.41 7.50 -10.30
N PHE A 82 -3.33 7.06 -10.95
CA PHE A 82 -2.87 7.66 -12.20
C PHE A 82 -3.89 7.49 -13.32
N PHE A 83 -4.35 6.25 -13.58
CA PHE A 83 -5.31 6.01 -14.65
C PHE A 83 -6.66 6.66 -14.38
N ARG A 84 -7.12 6.70 -13.12
CA ARG A 84 -8.30 7.47 -12.71
C ARG A 84 -8.15 8.97 -13.01
N ILE A 85 -6.98 9.55 -12.75
CA ILE A 85 -6.71 10.97 -13.05
C ILE A 85 -6.65 11.21 -14.55
N ALA A 86 -5.97 10.35 -15.30
CA ALA A 86 -5.88 10.44 -16.76
C ALA A 86 -7.28 10.40 -17.40
N GLU A 87 -8.09 9.40 -17.03
CA GLU A 87 -9.49 9.28 -17.46
C GLU A 87 -10.31 10.51 -17.07
N GLY A 88 -10.25 10.95 -15.81
CA GLY A 88 -10.97 12.13 -15.33
C GLY A 88 -10.53 13.46 -15.97
N MET A 89 -9.35 13.49 -16.59
CA MET A 89 -8.85 14.62 -17.37
C MET A 89 -9.13 14.49 -18.87
N ASN A 90 -9.79 13.41 -19.31
CA ASN A 90 -9.95 13.03 -20.71
C ASN A 90 -8.61 12.94 -21.46
N VAL A 91 -7.56 12.48 -20.76
CA VAL A 91 -6.24 12.25 -21.34
C VAL A 91 -6.16 10.80 -21.80
N SER A 92 -6.08 10.60 -23.11
CA SER A 92 -5.73 9.30 -23.68
C SER A 92 -4.23 9.08 -23.51
N VAL A 93 -3.84 8.09 -22.71
CA VAL A 93 -2.41 7.80 -22.48
C VAL A 93 -1.87 7.05 -23.71
N PRO A 94 -0.82 7.55 -24.36
CA PRO A 94 -0.26 6.93 -25.56
C PRO A 94 0.27 5.51 -25.32
N THR A 95 0.23 4.66 -26.35
CA THR A 95 0.76 3.29 -26.29
C THR A 95 2.28 3.23 -26.20
N ASP A 96 2.98 4.30 -26.60
CA ASP A 96 4.44 4.45 -26.51
C ASP A 96 4.90 5.07 -25.17
N MET A 97 3.96 5.42 -24.27
CA MET A 97 4.28 5.89 -22.92
C MET A 97 5.03 4.81 -22.14
N LYS A 98 6.19 5.17 -21.58
CA LYS A 98 7.03 4.23 -20.83
C LYS A 98 6.61 4.17 -19.37
N TYR A 99 6.55 2.97 -18.80
CA TYR A 99 6.24 2.77 -17.39
C TYR A 99 7.37 2.07 -16.67
N PHE A 100 7.76 2.61 -15.51
CA PHE A 100 8.74 2.01 -14.61
C PHE A 100 8.07 1.66 -13.29
N CYS A 101 8.28 0.45 -12.79
CA CYS A 101 7.72 0.00 -11.52
C CYS A 101 8.87 -0.37 -10.57
N ILE A 102 8.81 0.09 -9.32
CA ILE A 102 9.87 -0.21 -8.34
C ILE A 102 9.90 -1.68 -7.90
N SER A 103 8.84 -2.43 -8.19
CA SER A 103 8.72 -3.84 -7.83
C SER A 103 7.97 -4.61 -8.91
N GLU A 104 8.31 -5.90 -9.04
CA GLU A 104 7.64 -6.83 -9.96
C GLU A 104 6.13 -6.91 -9.68
N GLN A 105 5.74 -6.92 -8.41
CA GLN A 105 4.32 -6.92 -8.03
C GLN A 105 3.55 -5.72 -8.61
N THR A 106 4.17 -4.53 -8.63
CA THR A 106 3.56 -3.33 -9.20
C THR A 106 3.51 -3.41 -10.72
N ALA A 107 4.57 -3.95 -11.36
CA ALA A 107 4.62 -4.17 -12.81
C ALA A 107 3.55 -5.15 -13.28
N ASN A 108 3.39 -6.28 -12.58
CA ASN A 108 2.35 -7.27 -12.88
C ASN A 108 0.94 -6.69 -12.69
N TYR A 109 0.77 -5.81 -11.71
CA TYR A 109 -0.50 -5.12 -11.48
C TYR A 109 -0.84 -4.11 -12.59
N LEU A 110 0.16 -3.38 -13.09
CA LEU A 110 0.02 -2.41 -14.18
C LEU A 110 -0.53 -3.06 -15.46
N GLN A 111 -0.22 -4.33 -15.74
CA GLN A 111 -0.68 -5.04 -16.93
C GLN A 111 -2.21 -5.00 -17.12
N LYS A 112 -2.99 -4.82 -16.05
CA LYS A 112 -4.45 -4.67 -16.13
C LYS A 112 -4.93 -3.44 -16.89
N TYR A 113 -4.07 -2.42 -17.02
CA TYR A 113 -4.42 -1.10 -17.57
C TYR A 113 -3.88 -0.85 -18.98
N ILE A 114 -2.85 -1.58 -19.39
CA ILE A 114 -2.08 -1.31 -20.61
C ILE A 114 -2.17 -2.45 -21.64
N VAL A 115 -3.25 -3.24 -21.58
CA VAL A 115 -3.53 -4.31 -22.54
C VAL A 115 -3.83 -3.75 -23.92
#